data_AF-A0A3D9IX18-F1
#
_entry.id   AF-A0A3D9IX18-F1
#
_cell.length_a   1.000
_cell.length_b   1.000
_cell.length_c   1.000
_cell.angle_alpha   90.00
_cell.angle_beta   90.00
_cell.angle_gamma   90.00
#
_symmetry.space_group_name_H-M   'P 1'
#
loop_
_entity.id
_entity.type
_entity.pdbx_description
1 polymer ?
#
loop_
_entity_poly.entity_id
_entity_poly.type
_entity_poly.pdbx_seq_one_letter_code
_entity_poly.pdbx_strand_id
1 'polypeptide(L)' 'MIQFFAFTSIFLMPILGFLFVIELLRAIKKIVKDKPYTTEAVWSGILFALIVWCITFVAVYREL' A
#
# COMPACT_ATOMS: atom_id res chain seq x y z
N MET A 1 17.42 9.30 -13.81
CA MET A 1 16.80 9.46 -12.48
C MET A 1 15.36 8.95 -12.47
N ILE A 2 14.51 9.38 -13.41
CA ILE A 2 13.09 9.00 -13.53
C ILE A 2 12.87 7.50 -13.83
N GLN A 3 13.61 6.90 -14.78
CA GLN A 3 13.49 5.47 -15.11
C GLN A 3 13.85 4.54 -13.94
N PHE A 4 14.78 4.95 -13.08
CA PHE A 4 15.16 4.21 -11.88
C PHE A 4 14.00 4.19 -10.87
N PHE A 5 13.29 5.31 -10.75
CA PHE A 5 12.10 5.46 -9.89
C PHE A 5 10.92 4.65 -10.42
N ALA A 6 10.70 4.62 -11.73
CA ALA A 6 9.67 3.78 -12.36
C ALA A 6 9.95 2.29 -12.16
N PHE A 7 11.20 1.85 -12.34
CA PHE A 7 11.60 0.47 -12.13
C PHE A 7 11.43 0.04 -10.66
N THR A 8 11.93 0.84 -9.72
CA THR A 8 11.73 0.54 -8.28
C THR A 8 10.25 0.53 -7.90
N SER A 9 9.43 1.46 -8.42
CA SER A 9 8.00 1.50 -8.12
C SER A 9 7.25 0.26 -8.61
N ILE A 10 7.57 -0.25 -9.80
CA ILE A 10 6.94 -1.46 -10.36
C ILE A 10 7.27 -2.71 -9.52
N PHE A 11 8.51 -2.86 -9.07
CA PHE A 11 8.91 -4.00 -8.23
C PHE A 11 8.50 -3.85 -6.76
N LEU A 12 8.37 -2.62 -6.26
CA LEU A 12 7.98 -2.35 -4.88
C LEU A 12 6.46 -2.42 -4.67
N MET A 13 5.66 -2.10 -5.70
CA MET A 13 4.19 -2.21 -5.66
C MET A 13 3.66 -3.58 -5.21
N PRO A 14 4.11 -4.73 -5.75
CA PRO A 14 3.61 -6.03 -5.30
C PRO A 14 3.98 -6.32 -3.83
N ILE A 15 5.15 -5.85 -3.37
CA ILE A 15 5.58 -5.99 -1.98
C ILE A 15 4.69 -5.15 -1.06
N LEU A 16 4.42 -3.89 -1.42
CA LEU A 16 3.53 -3.00 -0.68
C LEU A 16 2.09 -3.52 -0.66
N GLY A 17 1.60 -4.03 -1.79
CA GLY A 17 0.28 -4.65 -1.89
C GLY A 17 0.16 -5.88 -0.99
N PHE A 18 1.18 -6.73 -0.96
CA PHE A 18 1.21 -7.89 -0.07
C PHE A 18 1.19 -7.49 1.42
N LEU A 19 1.99 -6.51 1.80
CA LEU A 19 2.00 -5.96 3.17
C LEU A 19 0.65 -5.34 3.55
N PHE A 20 0.03 -4.61 2.62
CA PHE A 20 -1.30 -4.04 2.81
C PHE A 20 -2.35 -5.13 3.07
N VAL A 21 -2.36 -6.20 2.28
CA VAL A 21 -3.31 -7.31 2.46
C VAL A 21 -3.12 -8.00 3.81
N ILE A 22 -1.88 -8.17 4.27
CA ILE A 22 -1.59 -8.76 5.60
C ILE A 22 -2.14 -7.88 6.73
N GLU A 23 -1.88 -6.57 6.71
CA GLU A 23 -2.38 -5.65 7.73
C GLU A 23 -3.91 -5.57 7.70
N LEU A 24 -4.52 -5.62 6.51
CA LEU A 24 -5.97 -5.63 6.35
C LEU A 24 -6.58 -6.93 6.90
N LEU A 25 -5.98 -8.09 6.64
CA LEU A 25 -6.39 -9.37 7.24
C LEU A 25 -6.23 -9.37 8.76
N ARG A 26 -5.17 -8.74 9.28
CA ARG A 26 -4.94 -8.60 10.72
C ARG A 26 -5.98 -7.68 11.36
N ALA A 27 -6.33 -6.57 10.71
CA ALA A 27 -7.41 -5.68 11.11
C ALA A 27 -8.75 -6.43 11.14
N ILE A 28 -9.11 -7.14 10.06
CA ILE A 28 -10.34 -7.95 9.99
C ILE A 28 -10.38 -8.98 11.12
N LYS A 29 -9.28 -9.72 11.35
CA LYS A 29 -9.20 -10.72 12.43
C LYS A 29 -9.38 -10.10 13.82
N LYS A 30 -8.97 -8.84 14.02
CA LYS A 30 -9.20 -8.10 15.28
C LYS A 30 -10.63 -7.59 15.39
N ILE A 31 -11.21 -7.08 14.30
CA ILE A 31 -12.62 -6.66 14.22
C ILE A 31 -13.54 -7.83 14.59
N VAL A 32 -13.33 -9.01 13.99
CA VAL A 32 -14.11 -10.23 14.27
C VAL A 32 -13.94 -10.73 15.72
N LYS A 33 -12.85 -10.34 16.40
CA LYS A 33 -12.56 -10.72 17.79
C LYS A 33 -12.87 -9.61 18.80
N ASP A 34 -13.53 -8.53 18.39
CA ASP A 34 -13.83 -7.36 19.24
C ASP A 34 -12.57 -6.78 19.92
N LYS A 35 -11.43 -6.81 19.22
CA LYS A 35 -10.16 -6.26 19.70
C LYS A 35 -9.89 -4.89 19.08
N PRO A 36 -9.21 -3.98 19.80
CA PRO A 36 -8.81 -2.69 19.23
C PRO A 36 -7.93 -2.91 17.99
N TYR A 37 -8.39 -2.34 16.88
CA TYR A 37 -7.81 -2.46 15.54
C TYR A 37 -7.31 -1.13 14.97
N THR A 38 -7.35 -0.05 15.76
CA THR A 38 -6.99 1.32 15.32
C THR A 38 -5.58 1.38 14.75
N THR A 39 -4.63 0.66 15.36
CA THR A 39 -3.24 0.60 14.89
C THR A 39 -3.16 -0.03 13.50
N GLU A 40 -3.78 -1.18 13.31
CA GLU A 40 -3.80 -1.90 12.02
C GLU A 40 -4.53 -1.09 10.95
N ALA A 41 -5.61 -0.39 11.31
CA ALA A 41 -6.33 0.48 10.39
C ALA A 41 -5.47 1.67 9.92
N VAL A 42 -4.72 2.30 10.83
CA VAL A 42 -3.78 3.38 10.48
C VAL A 42 -2.65 2.86 9.59
N TRP A 43 -2.05 1.70 9.92
CA TRP A 43 -1.03 1.07 9.08
C TRP A 43 -1.54 0.71 7.69
N SER A 44 -2.75 0.17 7.61
CA SER A 44 -3.43 -0.13 6.35
C SER A 44 -3.66 1.14 5.54
N GLY A 45 -4.10 2.23 6.18
CA GLY A 45 -4.30 3.53 5.52
C GLY A 45 -2.99 4.13 4.96
N ILE A 46 -1.89 4.05 5.72
CA ILE A 46 -0.57 4.52 5.27
C ILE A 46 -0.06 3.70 4.08
N LEU A 47 -0.19 2.37 4.15
CA LEU A 47 0.20 1.47 3.06
C LEU A 47 -0.64 1.73 1.81
N PHE A 48 -1.95 1.96 1.97
CA PHE A 48 -2.83 2.32 0.87
C PHE A 48 -2.42 3.64 0.21
N ALA A 49 -2.15 4.69 1.02
CA ALA A 49 -1.70 5.98 0.52
C ALA A 49 -0.36 5.87 -0.26
N LEU A 50 0.58 5.05 0.22
CA LEU A 50 1.84 4.77 -0.46
C LEU A 50 1.64 4.05 -1.81
N ILE A 51 0.74 3.06 -1.86
CA ILE A 51 0.40 2.35 -3.11
C ILE A 51 -0.22 3.33 -4.10
N VAL A 52 -1.21 4.12 -3.67
CA VAL A 52 -1.86 5.13 -4.52
C VAL A 52 -0.84 6.12 -5.05
N TRP A 53 0.09 6.60 -4.22
CA TRP A 53 1.16 7.49 -4.63
C TRP A 53 2.05 6.87 -5.72
N CYS A 54 2.47 5.62 -5.55
CA CYS A 54 3.24 4.90 -6.58
C CYS A 54 2.45 4.76 -7.89
N ILE A 55 1.15 4.44 -7.82
CA ILE A 55 0.30 4.28 -9.01
C ILE A 55 0.11 5.62 -9.72
N THR A 56 -0.21 6.69 -8.99
CA THR A 56 -0.36 8.03 -9.54
C THR A 56 0.91 8.50 -10.23
N PHE A 57 2.08 8.25 -9.63
CA PHE A 57 3.36 8.58 -10.28
C PHE A 57 3.48 7.83 -11.61
N VAL A 58 3.33 6.51 -11.62
CA VAL A 58 3.41 5.71 -12.87
C VAL A 58 2.37 6.15 -13.91
N ALA A 59 1.15 6.47 -13.51
CA ALA A 59 0.07 6.91 -14.39
C ALA A 59 0.36 8.28 -15.01
N VAL A 60 0.77 9.27 -14.21
CA VAL A 60 1.13 10.61 -14.69
C VAL A 60 2.34 10.55 -15.64
N TYR A 61 3.32 9.70 -15.36
CA TYR A 61 4.46 9.48 -16.26
C TYR A 61 4.08 8.78 -17.58
N ARG A 62 2.93 8.11 -17.66
CA ARG A 62 2.46 7.47 -18.89
C ARG A 62 1.80 8.47 -19.84
N GLU A 63 1.28 9.59 -19.32
CA GLU A 63 0.55 10.61 -20.09
C GLU A 63 1.41 11.81 -20.54
N LEU A 64 2.67 11.89 -20.08
CA LEU A 64 3.69 12.87 -20.48
C LEU A 64 4.65 12.30 -21.53
#